data_AF-A0A3N5HQS6-F1
#
_entry.id   AF-A0A3N5HQS6-F1
#
_cell.length_a   1.000
_cell.length_b   1.000
_cell.length_c   1.000
_cell.angle_alpha   90.00
_cell.angle_beta   90.00
_cell.angle_gamma   90.00
#
_symmetry.space_group_name_H-M   'P 1'
#
loop_
_entity.id
_entity.type
_entity.pdbx_description
1 polymer ?
#
loop_
_entity_poly.entity_id
_entity_poly.type
_entity_poly.pdbx_seq_one_letter_code
_entity_poly.pdbx_strand_id
1 'polypeptide(L)'
;MGYWVALLLSLALSVLIAWVWAFVGSSRVDGAFQMRVAWWLALIFGCGAAFAGQRIFRLYRQALRWRGDVLTWNGSGGHVAMRSLVSLQTSVFGFAQARFAGGRSLSVDLAAAGSSDLIEKIEDVNGLAPADRPGEH
;
A
#
# COMPACT_ATOMS: atom_id res chain seq x y z
N MET A 1 -4.12 -6.95 1.37
CA MET A 1 -5.60 -6.97 1.29
C MET A 1 -6.23 -5.58 1.48
N GLY A 2 -5.77 -4.77 2.45
CA GLY A 2 -6.40 -3.48 2.80
C GLY A 2 -6.59 -2.49 1.64
N TYR A 3 -5.59 -2.30 0.77
CA TYR A 3 -5.71 -1.36 -0.36
C TYR A 3 -6.76 -1.76 -1.40
N TRP A 4 -6.94 -3.06 -1.65
CA TRP A 4 -7.96 -3.56 -2.57
C TRP A 4 -9.37 -3.32 -2.03
N VAL A 5 -9.57 -3.56 -0.73
CA VAL A 5 -10.85 -3.27 -0.07
C VAL A 5 -11.14 -1.77 -0.09
N ALA A 6 -10.15 -0.94 0.26
CA ALA A 6 -10.29 0.51 0.22
C ALA A 6 -10.64 1.03 -1.19
N LEU A 7 -9.99 0.50 -2.23
CA LEU A 7 -10.30 0.83 -3.62
C LEU A 7 -11.72 0.42 -4.00
N LEU A 8 -12.09 -0.85 -3.78
CA LEU A 8 -13.40 -1.37 -4.18
C LEU A 8 -14.54 -0.67 -3.44
N LEU A 9 -14.39 -0.45 -2.14
CA LEU A 9 -15.43 0.18 -1.33
C LEU A 9 -15.58 1.67 -1.67
N SER A 10 -14.47 2.40 -1.85
CA SER A 10 -14.51 3.81 -2.25
C SER A 10 -15.07 3.98 -3.65
N LEU A 11 -14.72 3.08 -4.59
CA LEU A 11 -15.28 3.07 -5.94
C LEU A 11 -16.78 2.76 -5.92
N ALA A 12 -17.21 1.74 -5.18
CA ALA A 12 -18.61 1.38 -5.06
C ALA A 12 -19.46 2.51 -4.46
N LEU A 13 -18.96 3.18 -3.40
CA LEU A 13 -19.59 4.36 -2.83
C LEU A 13 -19.66 5.52 -3.82
N SER A 14 -18.57 5.83 -4.52
CA SER A 14 -18.54 6.88 -5.54
C SER A 14 -19.57 6.61 -6.65
N VAL A 15 -19.65 5.38 -7.15
CA VAL A 15 -20.61 4.95 -8.17
C VAL A 15 -22.05 5.03 -7.64
N LEU A 16 -22.31 4.58 -6.42
CA LEU A 16 -23.63 4.67 -5.80
C LEU A 16 -24.09 6.13 -5.66
N ILE A 17 -23.20 7.00 -5.19
CA ILE A 17 -23.50 8.44 -5.03
C ILE A 17 -23.74 9.10 -6.39
N ALA A 18 -22.92 8.77 -7.40
CA ALA A 18 -23.10 9.26 -8.76
C ALA A 18 -24.42 8.76 -9.38
N TRP A 19 -24.80 7.51 -9.11
CA TRP A 19 -26.06 6.94 -9.56
C TRP A 19 -27.27 7.65 -8.91
N VAL A 20 -27.22 7.87 -7.59
CA VAL A 20 -28.25 8.64 -6.87
C VAL A 20 -28.35 10.06 -7.42
N TRP A 21 -27.22 10.71 -7.69
CA TRP A 21 -27.19 12.04 -8.30
C TRP A 21 -27.86 12.06 -9.68
N ALA A 22 -27.53 11.10 -10.55
CA ALA A 22 -28.01 11.03 -11.92
C ALA A 22 -29.51 10.70 -12.04
N PHE A 23 -30.02 9.79 -11.21
CA PHE A 23 -31.40 9.29 -11.32
C PHE A 23 -32.38 9.92 -10.31
N VAL A 24 -31.96 10.14 -9.06
CA VAL A 24 -32.83 10.62 -7.97
C VAL A 24 -32.71 12.14 -7.80
N GLY A 25 -31.52 12.70 -7.98
CA GLY A 25 -31.30 14.13 -7.85
C GLY A 25 -31.89 14.93 -9.02
N SER A 26 -31.74 14.42 -10.25
CA SER A 26 -32.18 15.11 -11.49
C SER A 26 -33.69 15.30 -11.59
N SER A 27 -34.46 14.54 -10.82
CA SER A 27 -35.93 14.55 -10.79
C SER A 27 -36.52 15.47 -9.71
N ARG A 28 -35.70 16.09 -8.82
CA ARG A 28 -36.17 16.97 -7.74
C ARG A 28 -35.78 18.44 -7.98
N VAL A 29 -36.78 19.29 -8.19
CA VAL A 29 -36.61 20.73 -8.47
C VAL A 29 -36.01 21.51 -7.27
N ASP A 30 -36.20 21.04 -6.03
CA ASP A 30 -35.64 21.66 -4.80
C ASP A 30 -34.31 21.05 -4.33
N GLY A 31 -33.68 20.18 -5.14
CA GLY A 31 -32.52 19.38 -4.74
C GLY A 31 -31.15 20.00 -4.99
N ALA A 32 -31.04 21.25 -5.46
CA ALA A 32 -29.78 21.80 -5.99
C ALA A 32 -28.61 21.76 -4.99
N PHE A 33 -28.87 21.99 -3.70
CA PHE A 33 -27.85 21.87 -2.65
C PHE A 33 -27.42 20.41 -2.42
N GLN A 34 -28.39 19.48 -2.37
CA GLN A 34 -28.12 18.04 -2.22
C GLN A 34 -27.32 17.49 -3.41
N MET A 35 -27.61 17.98 -4.63
CA MET A 35 -26.86 17.61 -5.83
C MET A 35 -25.41 18.08 -5.82
N ARG A 36 -25.13 19.27 -5.27
CA ARG A 36 -23.73 19.76 -5.08
C ARG A 36 -22.98 18.93 -4.05
N VAL A 37 -23.62 18.59 -2.93
CA VAL A 37 -23.01 17.77 -1.87
C VAL A 37 -22.72 16.35 -2.37
N ALA A 38 -23.65 15.72 -3.09
CA ALA A 38 -23.44 14.40 -3.69
C ALA A 38 -22.28 14.41 -4.70
N TRP A 39 -22.15 15.47 -5.51
CA TRP A 39 -21.01 15.60 -6.42
C TRP A 39 -19.68 15.67 -5.67
N TRP A 40 -19.59 16.46 -4.60
CA TRP A 40 -18.38 16.54 -3.77
C TRP A 40 -18.05 15.22 -3.07
N LEU A 41 -19.05 14.50 -2.55
CA LEU A 41 -18.84 13.17 -1.98
C LEU A 41 -18.32 12.19 -3.03
N ALA A 42 -18.94 12.13 -4.20
CA ALA A 42 -18.51 11.24 -5.28
C ALA A 42 -17.05 11.54 -5.70
N LEU A 43 -16.66 12.82 -5.73
CA LEU A 43 -15.30 13.25 -6.02
C LEU A 43 -14.33 12.82 -4.93
N ILE A 44 -14.65 13.03 -3.64
CA ILE A 44 -13.79 12.63 -2.52
C ILE A 44 -13.58 11.10 -2.52
N PHE A 45 -14.64 10.32 -2.68
CA PHE A 45 -14.54 8.86 -2.77
C PHE A 45 -13.80 8.40 -4.02
N GLY A 46 -14.00 9.07 -5.16
CA GLY A 46 -13.26 8.82 -6.40
C GLY A 46 -11.76 9.09 -6.23
N CYS A 47 -11.38 10.20 -5.61
CA CYS A 47 -9.99 10.52 -5.25
C CYS A 47 -9.39 9.49 -4.30
N GLY A 48 -10.16 9.03 -3.30
CA GLY A 48 -9.74 7.95 -2.39
C GLY A 48 -9.45 6.64 -3.14
N ALA A 49 -10.33 6.26 -4.07
CA ALA A 49 -10.13 5.09 -4.93
C ALA A 49 -8.91 5.25 -5.84
N ALA A 50 -8.72 6.42 -6.46
CA ALA A 50 -7.55 6.70 -7.28
C ALA A 50 -6.24 6.64 -6.49
N PHE A 51 -6.23 7.16 -5.26
CA PHE A 51 -5.07 7.07 -4.38
C PHE A 51 -4.75 5.60 -4.03
N ALA A 52 -5.74 4.81 -3.62
CA ALA A 52 -5.55 3.38 -3.36
C ALA A 52 -5.07 2.62 -4.62
N GLY A 53 -5.61 2.95 -5.79
CA GLY A 53 -5.20 2.36 -7.07
C GLY A 53 -3.77 2.71 -7.43
N GLN A 54 -3.35 3.96 -7.22
CA GLN A 54 -1.96 4.38 -7.43
C GLN A 54 -1.00 3.62 -6.50
N ARG A 55 -1.40 3.34 -5.26
CA ARG A 55 -0.61 2.55 -4.30
C ARG A 55 -0.43 1.11 -4.76
N ILE A 56 -1.53 0.46 -5.16
CA ILE A 56 -1.53 -0.88 -5.74
C ILE A 56 -0.62 -0.91 -6.96
N PHE A 57 -0.74 0.05 -7.88
CA PHE A 57 0.07 0.10 -9.09
C PHE A 57 1.58 0.26 -8.78
N ARG A 58 1.94 1.10 -7.80
CA ARG A 58 3.33 1.25 -7.37
C ARG A 58 3.89 -0.05 -6.76
N LEU A 59 3.09 -0.75 -5.96
CA LEU A 59 3.45 -2.05 -5.38
C LEU A 59 3.68 -3.11 -6.46
N TYR A 60 2.76 -3.23 -7.41
CA TYR A 60 2.92 -4.14 -8.56
C TYR A 60 4.15 -3.79 -9.40
N ARG A 61 4.42 -2.49 -9.60
CA ARG A 61 5.56 -2.03 -10.38
C ARG A 61 6.91 -2.28 -9.68
N GLN A 62 6.96 -2.24 -8.34
CA GLN A 62 8.17 -2.59 -7.59
C GLN A 62 8.59 -4.04 -7.78
N ALA A 63 7.66 -4.95 -8.13
CA ALA A 63 7.93 -6.34 -8.50
C ALA A 63 8.99 -7.00 -7.60
N LEU A 64 8.85 -6.81 -6.29
CA LEU A 64 9.83 -7.25 -5.32
C LEU A 64 9.87 -8.78 -5.32
N ARG A 65 11.06 -9.34 -5.53
CA ARG A 65 11.32 -10.77 -5.52
C ARG A 65 12.48 -11.02 -4.57
N TRP A 66 12.33 -12.01 -3.70
CA TRP A 66 13.45 -12.52 -2.95
C TRP A 66 13.69 -13.98 -3.34
N ARG A 67 14.95 -14.37 -3.43
CA ARG A 67 15.36 -15.75 -3.69
C ARG A 67 16.55 -16.06 -2.80
N GLY A 68 16.32 -16.89 -1.77
CA GLY A 68 17.32 -17.13 -0.72
C GLY A 68 17.70 -15.83 -0.02
N ASP A 69 19.00 -15.57 0.09
CA ASP A 69 19.58 -14.37 0.73
C ASP A 69 19.64 -13.14 -0.19
N VAL A 70 19.10 -13.21 -1.41
CA VAL A 70 19.16 -12.10 -2.38
C VAL A 70 17.77 -11.50 -2.60
N LEU A 71 17.71 -10.18 -2.44
CA LEU A 71 16.54 -9.34 -2.69
C LEU A 71 16.71 -8.61 -4.01
N THR A 72 15.67 -8.58 -4.84
CA THR A 72 15.63 -7.88 -6.12
C THR A 72 14.32 -7.13 -6.26
N TRP A 73 14.37 -5.92 -6.78
CA TRP A 73 13.16 -5.15 -7.07
C TRP A 73 13.35 -4.29 -8.30
N ASN A 74 12.25 -4.00 -9.00
CA ASN A 74 12.26 -3.11 -10.14
C ASN A 74 12.44 -1.66 -9.65
N GLY A 75 13.57 -1.05 -10.00
CA GLY A 75 13.93 0.31 -9.61
C GLY A 75 15.44 0.50 -9.43
N SER A 76 15.82 1.42 -8.54
CA SER A 76 17.23 1.78 -8.26
C SER A 76 18.01 0.74 -7.43
N GLY A 77 17.38 -0.38 -7.06
CA GLY A 77 18.01 -1.42 -6.26
C GLY A 77 17.98 -2.75 -6.99
N GLY A 78 19.06 -3.01 -7.73
CA GLY A 78 19.31 -4.31 -8.34
C GLY A 78 19.47 -5.44 -7.30
N HIS A 79 20.32 -6.42 -7.59
CA HIS A 79 20.56 -7.53 -6.66
C HIS A 79 21.25 -7.03 -5.38
N VAL A 80 20.57 -7.19 -4.23
CA VAL A 80 21.10 -6.81 -2.91
C VAL A 80 21.01 -8.02 -1.97
N ALA A 81 22.12 -8.34 -1.30
CA ALA A 81 22.13 -9.39 -0.29
C ALA A 81 21.39 -8.91 0.98
N MET A 82 20.45 -9.69 1.50
CA MET A 82 19.69 -9.37 2.72
C MET A 82 20.61 -9.14 3.92
N ARG A 83 21.71 -9.91 4.02
CA ARG A 83 22.75 -9.77 5.06
C ARG A 83 23.49 -8.44 5.05
N SER A 84 23.33 -7.64 4.00
CA SER A 84 23.96 -6.32 3.91
C SER A 84 23.12 -5.21 4.55
N LEU A 85 22.13 -5.55 5.37
CA LEU A 85 21.28 -4.58 6.03
C LEU A 85 22.09 -3.72 7.00
N VAL A 86 21.95 -2.39 6.85
CA VAL A 86 22.57 -1.38 7.71
C VAL A 86 21.56 -0.85 8.71
N SER A 87 20.32 -0.62 8.28
CA SER A 87 19.25 -0.16 9.17
C SER A 87 17.88 -0.58 8.66
N LEU A 88 16.99 -0.90 9.58
CA LEU A 88 15.56 -1.08 9.32
C LEU A 88 14.79 -0.08 10.17
N GLN A 89 13.99 0.77 9.53
CA GLN A 89 13.18 1.77 10.23
C GLN A 89 11.73 1.67 9.78
N THR A 90 10.81 1.56 10.73
CA THR A 90 9.38 1.67 10.44
C THR A 90 8.94 3.13 10.52
N SER A 91 8.37 3.62 9.44
CA SER A 91 7.75 4.93 9.35
C SER A 91 6.33 4.89 9.94
N VAL A 92 5.94 5.98 10.60
CA VAL A 92 4.57 6.23 11.10
C VAL A 92 3.53 6.15 9.98
N PHE A 93 3.93 6.35 8.73
CA PHE A 93 3.07 6.23 7.56
C PHE A 93 2.83 4.78 7.09
N GLY A 94 3.23 3.77 7.88
CA GLY A 94 2.96 2.37 7.56
C GLY A 94 3.93 1.77 6.54
N PHE A 95 5.18 2.25 6.51
CA PHE A 95 6.23 1.68 5.65
C PHE A 95 7.39 1.20 6.49
N ALA A 96 8.04 0.10 6.09
CA ALA A 96 9.39 -0.21 6.52
C ALA A 96 10.38 0.29 5.48
N GLN A 97 11.41 1.02 5.93
CA GLN A 97 12.54 1.41 5.11
C GLN A 97 13.75 0.59 5.53
N ALA A 98 14.18 -0.32 4.65
CA ALA A 98 15.40 -1.10 4.79
C ALA A 98 16.52 -0.41 4.01
N ARG A 99 17.65 -0.13 4.67
CA ARG A 99 18.85 0.44 4.06
C ARG A 99 19.94 -0.61 4.05
N PHE A 100 20.56 -0.81 2.90
CA PHE A 100 21.59 -1.81 2.68
C PHE A 100 22.96 -1.17 2.40
N ALA A 101 24.02 -1.96 2.57
CA ALA A 101 25.38 -1.56 2.26
C ALA A 101 25.48 -1.19 0.78
N GLY A 102 26.23 -0.14 0.47
CA GLY A 102 26.26 0.47 -0.87
C GLY A 102 25.16 1.50 -1.12
N GLY A 103 24.47 1.96 -0.06
CA GLY A 103 23.57 3.13 -0.11
C GLY A 103 22.19 2.85 -0.72
N ARG A 104 21.89 1.59 -1.05
CA ARG A 104 20.60 1.19 -1.61
C ARG A 104 19.55 1.15 -0.51
N SER A 105 18.38 1.70 -0.79
CA SER A 105 17.24 1.69 0.14
C SER A 105 16.03 1.04 -0.51
N LEU A 106 15.31 0.27 0.28
CA LEU A 106 14.05 -0.35 -0.06
C LEU A 106 12.97 0.20 0.85
N SER A 107 11.87 0.66 0.27
CA SER A 107 10.65 0.97 1.00
C SER A 107 9.64 -0.15 0.74
N VAL A 108 9.25 -0.83 1.81
CA VAL A 108 8.23 -1.87 1.86
C VAL A 108 6.99 -1.27 2.52
N ASP A 109 5.84 -1.42 1.87
CA ASP A 109 4.56 -1.04 2.46
C ASP A 109 4.09 -2.14 3.44
N LEU A 110 3.87 -1.80 4.70
CA LEU A 110 3.47 -2.77 5.73
C LEU A 110 2.07 -3.35 5.47
N ALA A 111 1.21 -2.64 4.73
CA ALA A 111 -0.12 -3.14 4.38
C ALA A 111 -0.15 -4.02 3.11
N ALA A 112 1.02 -4.21 2.45
CA ALA A 112 1.15 -5.15 1.34
C ALA A 112 1.10 -6.60 1.82
N ALA A 113 0.63 -7.51 0.97
CA ALA A 113 0.66 -8.93 1.29
C ALA A 113 2.12 -9.44 1.28
N GLY A 114 2.49 -10.26 2.27
CA GLY A 114 3.84 -10.81 2.42
C GLY A 114 4.89 -9.80 2.91
N SER A 115 4.48 -8.59 3.33
CA SER A 115 5.38 -7.61 3.94
C SER A 115 5.91 -8.07 5.30
N SER A 116 5.06 -8.73 6.10
CA SER A 116 5.41 -9.34 7.39
C SER A 116 6.51 -10.38 7.22
N ASP A 117 6.29 -11.33 6.32
CA ASP A 117 7.18 -12.48 6.10
C ASP A 117 8.53 -12.00 5.54
N LEU A 118 8.52 -10.96 4.71
CA LEU A 118 9.72 -10.34 4.19
C LEU A 118 10.53 -9.64 5.28
N ILE A 119 9.86 -8.86 6.14
CA ILE A 119 10.52 -8.14 7.24
C ILE A 119 11.09 -9.13 8.23
N GLU A 120 10.32 -10.14 8.61
CA GLU A 120 10.75 -11.24 9.47
C GLU A 120 11.97 -11.95 8.89
N LYS A 121 11.96 -12.28 7.60
CA LYS A 121 13.12 -12.90 6.95
C LYS A 121 14.36 -11.99 6.97
N ILE A 122 14.17 -10.69 6.76
CA ILE A 122 15.27 -9.71 6.83
C ILE A 122 15.80 -9.60 8.27
N GLU A 123 14.93 -9.62 9.27
CA GLU A 123 15.32 -9.59 10.69
C GLU A 123 16.09 -10.86 11.08
N ASP A 124 15.60 -12.04 10.72
CA ASP A 124 16.23 -13.33 11.01
C ASP A 124 17.62 -13.44 10.39
N VAL A 125 17.75 -13.10 9.10
CA VAL A 125 19.03 -13.19 8.37
C VAL A 125 20.08 -12.23 8.93
N ASN A 126 19.65 -11.14 9.57
CA ASN A 126 20.54 -10.15 10.19
C ASN A 126 20.64 -10.29 11.71
N GLY A 127 20.02 -11.31 12.31
CA GLY A 127 20.03 -11.52 13.77
C GLY A 127 19.38 -10.39 14.56
N LEU A 128 18.46 -9.65 13.94
CA LEU A 128 17.69 -8.55 14.54
C LEU A 128 16.33 -9.02 15.07
N ALA A 129 16.05 -10.32 14.99
CA ALA A 129 14.82 -10.90 15.51
C ALA A 129 14.68 -10.60 17.02
N PRO A 130 13.51 -10.10 17.47
CA PRO A 130 13.25 -9.89 18.89
C PRO A 130 13.39 -11.22 19.65
N ALA A 131 14.05 -11.18 20.82
CA ALA A 131 14.43 -12.36 21.62
C ALA A 131 13.25 -13.24 22.08
N ASP A 132 12.01 -12.74 22.00
CA ASP A 132 10.79 -13.41 22.48
C ASP A 132 10.04 -14.19 21.38
N ARG A 133 10.57 -14.26 20.14
CA ARG A 133 9.90 -14.98 19.04
C ARG A 133 10.27 -16.47 19.09
N PRO A 134 9.31 -17.41 19.12
CA PRO A 134 9.62 -18.84 19.01
C PRO A 134 10.22 -19.10 17.64
N GLY A 135 11.47 -19.56 17.61
CA GLY A 135 12.16 -19.88 16.36
C GLY A 135 11.44 -20.99 15.63
N GLU A 136 10.77 -20.66 14.53
CA GLU A 136 10.28 -21.67 13.59
C GLU A 136 11.49 -22.14 12.76
N HIS A 137 11.95 -23.35 13.09
CA HIS A 137 12.93 -24.13 12.33
C HIS A 137 12.33 -24.67 11.02
#